data_AF-A0A5C2RMY3-F1
#
_entry.id   AF-A0A5C2RMY3-F1
#
_cell.length_a   1.000
_cell.length_b   1.000
_cell.length_c   1.000
_cell.angle_alpha   90.00
_cell.angle_beta   90.00
_cell.angle_gamma   90.00
#
_symmetry.space_group_name_H-M   'P 1'
#
loop_
_entity.id
_entity.type
_entity.pdbx_description
1 polymer ?
#
loop_
_entity_poly.entity_id
_entity_poly.type
_entity_poly.pdbx_seq_one_letter_code
_entity_poly.pdbx_strand_id
1 'polypeptide(L)'
;MALKKRHLAVFDSIFKVDGQARIKITWADFIRAMAALNFAYGPSGEHTSSSGRALIPPASIPGHPMKLDCPHGGKEIGRTEQAELASRLREFYDLEEVLKVLTRVEQVPQQAQADE
;
A
#
# COMPACT_ATOMS: atom_id res chain seq x y z
N MET A 1 3.88 1.27 13.72
CA MET A 1 3.61 2.65 13.24
C MET A 1 2.13 2.77 12.92
N ALA A 2 1.47 3.88 13.23
CA ALA A 2 0.06 4.09 12.90
C ALA A 2 -0.11 4.48 11.41
N LEU A 3 -1.20 4.04 10.77
CA LEU A 3 -1.58 4.54 9.45
C LEU A 3 -1.86 6.04 9.54
N LYS A 4 -1.34 6.81 8.60
CA LYS A 4 -1.60 8.26 8.51
C LYS A 4 -2.72 8.50 7.51
N LYS A 5 -3.47 9.59 7.69
CA LYS A 5 -4.49 10.06 6.73
C LYS A 5 -3.99 10.14 5.28
N ARG A 6 -2.72 10.51 5.07
CA ARG A 6 -2.11 10.53 3.73
C ARG A 6 -1.94 9.13 3.13
N HIS A 7 -1.64 8.11 3.93
CA HIS A 7 -1.52 6.73 3.45
C HIS A 7 -2.88 6.19 3.01
N LEU A 8 -3.93 6.43 3.81
CA LEU A 8 -5.31 6.10 3.45
C LEU A 8 -5.71 6.75 2.12
N ALA A 9 -5.45 8.06 1.96
CA ALA A 9 -5.75 8.76 0.72
C ALA A 9 -5.00 8.20 -0.51
N VAL A 10 -3.80 7.64 -0.33
CA VAL A 10 -3.06 6.95 -1.41
C VAL A 10 -3.77 5.65 -1.80
N PHE A 11 -4.17 4.84 -0.83
CA PHE A 11 -4.92 3.61 -1.09
C PHE A 11 -6.28 3.87 -1.72
N ASP A 12 -7.04 4.85 -1.21
CA ASP A 12 -8.33 5.26 -1.76
C ASP A 12 -8.19 5.69 -3.24
N SER A 13 -7.14 6.44 -3.57
CA SER A 13 -6.85 6.86 -4.94
C SER A 13 -6.51 5.69 -5.86
N ILE A 14 -5.69 4.74 -5.39
CA ILE A 14 -5.26 3.56 -6.15
C ILE A 14 -6.45 2.64 -6.40
N PHE A 15 -7.14 2.18 -5.34
CA PHE A 15 -8.25 1.25 -5.44
C PHE A 15 -9.53 1.87 -5.99
N LYS A 16 -9.58 3.21 -6.09
CA LYS A 16 -10.75 3.96 -6.54
C LYS A 16 -11.98 3.54 -5.75
N VAL A 17 -11.86 3.60 -4.42
CA VAL A 17 -12.99 3.37 -3.50
C VAL A 17 -14.10 4.35 -3.88
N ASP A 18 -15.30 3.81 -4.11
CA ASP A 18 -16.42 4.44 -4.84
C ASP A 18 -16.52 5.97 -4.75
N GLY A 19 -16.54 6.62 -5.92
CA GLY A 19 -16.80 8.06 -6.07
C GLY A 19 -15.67 9.02 -5.69
N GLN A 20 -14.57 8.57 -5.07
CA GLN A 20 -13.45 9.45 -4.69
C GLN A 20 -12.62 9.90 -5.91
N ALA A 21 -12.24 11.17 -5.90
CA ALA A 21 -11.36 11.72 -6.92
C ALA A 21 -9.94 11.19 -6.75
N ARG A 22 -9.34 10.69 -7.84
CA ARG A 22 -7.92 10.33 -7.85
C ARG A 22 -7.07 11.55 -7.53
N ILE A 23 -6.12 11.37 -6.62
CA ILE A 23 -5.17 12.40 -6.25
C ILE A 23 -3.85 12.17 -6.98
N LYS A 24 -3.03 13.22 -7.02
CA LYS A 24 -1.62 13.12 -7.41
C LYS A 24 -0.87 12.35 -6.31
N ILE A 25 -0.38 11.17 -6.67
CA ILE A 25 0.48 10.34 -5.81
C ILE A 25 1.83 10.19 -6.49
N THR A 26 2.89 10.28 -5.71
CA THR A 26 4.25 9.96 -6.18
C THR A 26 4.58 8.50 -5.89
N TRP A 27 5.59 7.95 -6.57
CA TRP A 27 6.13 6.64 -6.21
C TRP A 27 6.55 6.57 -4.74
N ALA A 28 7.15 7.64 -4.22
CA ALA A 28 7.55 7.72 -2.82
C ALA A 28 6.36 7.68 -1.85
N ASP A 29 5.25 8.36 -2.18
CA ASP A 29 4.01 8.30 -1.39
C ASP A 29 3.48 6.86 -1.33
N PHE A 30 3.47 6.17 -2.48
CA PHE A 30 3.04 4.78 -2.57
C PHE A 30 3.92 3.84 -1.72
N ILE A 31 5.24 3.90 -1.87
CA ILE A 31 6.16 3.05 -1.10
C ILE A 31 6.04 3.33 0.41
N ARG A 32 5.88 4.60 0.81
CA ARG A 32 5.64 4.95 2.23
C ARG A 32 4.32 4.40 2.76
N ALA A 33 3.26 4.43 1.95
CA ALA A 33 1.98 3.85 2.31
C ALA A 33 2.08 2.33 2.49
N MET A 34 2.74 1.62 1.57
CA MET A 34 3.01 0.18 1.69
C MET A 34 3.87 -0.15 2.92
N ALA A 35 4.91 0.65 3.20
CA ALA A 35 5.73 0.48 4.39
C ALA A 35 4.94 0.67 5.71
N ALA A 36 3.88 1.50 5.70
CA ALA A 36 2.99 1.63 6.85
C ALA A 36 2.15 0.38 7.11
N LEU A 37 1.98 -0.48 6.11
CA LEU A 37 1.40 -1.82 6.21
C LEU A 37 2.46 -2.90 6.50
N ASN A 38 3.67 -2.50 6.91
CA ASN A 38 4.84 -3.36 7.11
C ASN A 38 5.33 -4.11 5.86
N PHE A 39 4.95 -3.68 4.65
CA PHE A 39 5.61 -4.19 3.45
C PHE A 39 7.03 -3.63 3.34
N ALA A 40 7.99 -4.48 3.00
CA ALA A 40 9.32 -4.02 2.63
C ALA A 40 9.40 -3.74 1.12
N TYR A 41 10.25 -2.80 0.72
CA TYR A 41 10.54 -2.51 -0.70
C TYR A 41 12.03 -2.55 -0.96
N GLY A 42 12.50 -3.66 -1.52
CA GLY A 42 13.92 -4.00 -1.59
C GLY A 42 14.30 -4.78 -2.84
N PRO A 43 15.54 -5.27 -2.94
CA PRO A 43 15.96 -6.15 -4.03
C PRO A 43 15.08 -7.41 -4.07
N SER A 44 14.77 -7.90 -5.27
CA SER A 44 13.86 -9.03 -5.49
C SER A 44 14.43 -10.41 -5.12
N GLY A 45 15.58 -10.49 -4.45
CA GLY A 45 16.19 -11.73 -3.97
C GLY A 45 17.61 -11.55 -3.44
N GLU A 46 18.09 -12.55 -2.68
CA GLU A 46 19.46 -12.60 -2.13
C GLU A 46 20.50 -13.06 -3.19
N HIS A 47 20.04 -13.68 -4.29
CA HIS A 47 20.92 -14.34 -5.28
C HIS A 47 20.60 -14.06 -6.76
N THR A 48 19.71 -13.12 -7.09
CA THR A 48 19.36 -12.84 -8.49
C THR A 48 20.07 -11.60 -8.98
N SER A 49 20.98 -11.74 -9.97
CA SER A 49 21.67 -10.64 -10.69
C SER A 49 20.75 -9.67 -11.43
N SER A 50 19.43 -9.73 -11.22
CA SER A 50 18.47 -8.79 -11.78
C SER A 50 18.26 -7.63 -10.80
N SER A 51 18.60 -6.41 -11.24
CA SER A 51 18.40 -5.13 -10.51
C SER A 51 16.92 -4.75 -10.25
N GLY A 52 16.02 -5.73 -10.23
CA GLY A 52 14.60 -5.55 -9.97
C GLY A 52 14.32 -5.32 -8.49
N ARG A 53 13.44 -4.37 -8.20
CA ARG A 53 12.91 -4.14 -6.86
C ARG A 53 11.58 -4.86 -6.71
N ALA A 54 11.28 -5.31 -5.50
CA ALA A 54 10.04 -6.00 -5.17
C ALA A 54 9.43 -5.43 -3.90
N LEU A 55 8.10 -5.45 -3.85
CA LEU A 55 7.34 -5.33 -2.61
C LEU A 55 7.29 -6.71 -1.95
N ILE A 56 7.61 -6.76 -0.67
CA ILE A 56 7.69 -7.99 0.11
C ILE A 56 6.62 -7.89 1.21
N PRO A 57 5.65 -8.81 1.26
CA PRO A 57 4.60 -8.77 2.27
C PRO A 57 5.15 -9.11 3.67
N PRO A 58 4.55 -8.55 4.74
CA PRO A 58 4.83 -9.03 6.09
C PRO A 58 4.26 -10.44 6.28
N ALA A 59 4.77 -11.19 7.26
CA ALA A 59 4.30 -12.55 7.57
C ALA A 59 2.80 -12.64 7.87
N SER A 60 2.18 -11.54 8.30
CA SER A 60 0.74 -11.45 8.60
C SER A 60 -0.15 -11.35 7.35
N ILE A 61 0.41 -11.06 6.18
CA ILE A 61 -0.34 -10.93 4.92
C ILE A 61 0.09 -12.05 3.99
N PRO A 62 -0.82 -12.99 3.64
CA PRO A 62 -0.48 -14.06 2.70
C PRO A 62 -0.13 -13.46 1.33
N GLY A 63 0.94 -13.96 0.73
CA GLY A 63 1.39 -13.50 -0.58
C GLY A 63 2.87 -13.77 -0.84
N HIS A 64 3.32 -13.46 -2.04
CA HIS A 64 4.71 -13.60 -2.46
C HIS A 64 5.29 -12.23 -2.82
N PRO A 65 6.63 -12.06 -2.82
CA PRO A 65 7.24 -10.82 -3.28
C PRO A 65 6.76 -10.45 -4.69
N MET A 66 6.19 -9.26 -4.85
CA MET A 66 5.70 -8.74 -6.12
C MET A 66 6.77 -7.84 -6.72
N LYS A 67 7.35 -8.27 -7.84
CA LYS A 67 8.29 -7.44 -8.59
C LYS A 67 7.60 -6.19 -9.08
N LEU A 68 8.18 -5.05 -8.73
CA LEU A 68 7.61 -3.74 -9.01
C LEU A 68 8.73 -2.80 -9.46
N ASP A 69 8.77 -2.54 -10.77
CA ASP A 69 9.75 -1.65 -11.35
C ASP A 69 9.38 -0.19 -11.04
N CYS A 70 10.36 0.56 -10.55
CA CYS A 70 10.18 1.99 -10.31
C CYS A 70 9.95 2.71 -11.64
N PRO A 71 8.92 3.57 -11.77
CA PRO A 71 8.73 4.35 -12.97
C PRO A 71 9.98 5.21 -13.24
N HIS A 72 10.45 5.19 -14.49
CA HIS A 72 11.62 5.97 -14.90
C HIS A 72 11.40 7.46 -14.61
N GLY A 73 12.33 8.09 -13.88
CA GLY A 73 12.30 9.52 -13.55
C GLY A 73 11.56 9.89 -12.26
N GLY A 74 11.22 8.94 -11.39
CA GLY A 74 10.63 9.25 -10.07
C GLY A 74 9.25 9.92 -10.15
N LYS A 75 8.55 9.71 -11.27
CA LYS A 75 7.35 10.44 -11.64
C LYS A 75 6.15 10.15 -10.73
N GLU A 76 5.22 11.10 -10.75
CA GLU A 76 3.83 10.91 -10.35
C GLU A 76 3.27 9.63 -11.00
N ILE A 77 2.53 8.85 -10.23
CA ILE A 77 1.85 7.65 -10.74
C ILE A 77 0.58 8.10 -11.46
N GLY A 78 0.56 7.91 -12.78
CA GLY A 78 -0.57 8.28 -13.63
C GLY A 78 -1.85 7.54 -13.29
N ARG A 79 -2.97 7.97 -13.89
CA ARG A 79 -4.26 7.29 -13.69
C ARG A 79 -4.20 5.83 -14.16
N THR A 80 -3.57 5.55 -15.29
CA THR A 80 -3.47 4.18 -15.81
C THR A 80 -2.61 3.33 -14.88
N GLU A 81 -1.42 3.82 -14.49
CA GLU A 81 -0.56 3.09 -13.55
C GLU A 81 -1.22 2.86 -12.18
N GLN A 82 -2.02 3.80 -11.68
CA GLN A 82 -2.81 3.59 -10.44
C GLN A 82 -3.80 2.43 -10.59
N ALA A 83 -4.46 2.30 -11.74
CA ALA A 83 -5.39 1.20 -11.99
C ALA A 83 -4.67 -0.15 -12.13
N GLU A 84 -3.54 -0.16 -12.83
CA GLU A 84 -2.70 -1.35 -12.96
C GLU A 84 -2.13 -1.80 -11.61
N LEU A 85 -1.65 -0.86 -10.79
CA LEU A 85 -1.21 -1.13 -9.43
C LEU A 85 -2.35 -1.72 -8.59
N ALA A 86 -3.56 -1.15 -8.65
CA ALA A 86 -4.70 -1.69 -7.92
C ALA A 86 -5.00 -3.14 -8.31
N SER A 87 -4.98 -3.46 -9.61
CA SER A 87 -5.21 -4.82 -10.10
C SER A 87 -4.14 -5.79 -9.59
N ARG A 88 -2.86 -5.41 -9.66
CA ARG A 88 -1.75 -6.28 -9.22
C ARG A 88 -1.75 -6.45 -7.70
N LEU A 89 -2.03 -5.40 -6.94
CA LEU A 89 -2.13 -5.47 -5.47
C LEU A 89 -3.28 -6.37 -5.01
N ARG A 90 -4.41 -6.37 -5.74
CA ARG A 90 -5.52 -7.31 -5.50
C ARG A 90 -5.12 -8.74 -5.77
N GLU A 91 -4.42 -8.98 -6.87
CA GLU A 91 -3.96 -10.33 -7.27
C GLU A 91 -2.96 -10.93 -6.27
N PHE A 92 -2.06 -10.10 -5.70
CA PHE A 92 -0.96 -10.60 -4.88
C PHE A 92 -1.24 -10.67 -3.37
N TYR A 93 -2.08 -9.77 -2.82
CA TYR A 93 -2.07 -9.50 -1.37
C TYR A 93 -3.43 -9.36 -0.68
N ASP A 94 -4.55 -9.53 -1.40
CA ASP A 94 -5.91 -9.30 -0.88
C ASP A 94 -6.03 -8.02 -0.01
N LEU A 95 -5.41 -6.94 -0.50
CA LEU A 95 -5.20 -5.72 0.28
C LEU A 95 -6.49 -5.02 0.70
N GLU A 96 -7.60 -5.27 0.00
CA GLU A 96 -8.90 -4.70 0.36
C GLU A 96 -9.43 -5.26 1.67
N GLU A 97 -9.21 -6.55 1.97
CA GLU A 97 -9.57 -7.13 3.27
C GLU A 97 -8.69 -6.56 4.38
N VAL A 98 -7.38 -6.47 4.14
CA VAL A 98 -6.41 -5.88 5.07
C VAL A 98 -6.76 -4.42 5.40
N LEU A 99 -7.09 -3.62 4.38
CA LEU A 99 -7.48 -2.22 4.55
C LEU A 99 -8.83 -2.09 5.26
N LYS A 100 -9.80 -2.97 5.00
CA LYS A 100 -11.09 -3.00 5.74
C LYS A 100 -10.87 -3.31 7.21
N VAL A 101 -10.01 -4.27 7.55
CA VAL A 101 -9.67 -4.57 8.94
C VAL A 101 -8.99 -3.38 9.60
N LEU A 102 -8.00 -2.77 8.95
CA LEU A 102 -7.26 -1.63 9.52
C LEU A 102 -8.12 -0.38 9.69
N THR A 103 -8.96 -0.05 8.70
CA THR A 103 -9.91 1.06 8.81
C THR A 103 -10.99 0.80 9.86
N ARG A 104 -11.44 -0.45 10.02
CA ARG A 104 -12.38 -0.83 11.09
C ARG A 104 -11.73 -0.76 12.48
N VAL A 105 -10.44 -1.08 12.60
CA VAL A 105 -9.67 -0.94 13.85
C VAL A 105 -9.43 0.53 14.20
N GLU A 106 -9.16 1.41 13.24
CA GLU A 106 -9.09 2.86 13.46
C GLU A 106 -10.46 3.51 13.76
N GLN A 107 -11.57 2.82 13.48
CA GLN A 107 -12.94 3.25 13.81
C GLN A 107 -13.41 2.78 15.20
N VAL A 108 -12.61 2.01 15.95
CA VAL A 108 -12.93 1.76 17.37
C VAL A 108 -12.66 3.05 18.13
N PRO A 109 -13.70 3.74 18.64
CA PRO A 109 -13.50 4.95 19.39
C PRO A 109 -12.69 4.59 20.63
N GLN A 110 -11.61 5.33 20.86
CA GLN A 110 -10.97 5.44 22.16
C GLN A 110 -11.96 6.13 23.12
N GLN A 111 -13.01 5.43 23.51
CA GLN A 111 -13.93 5.79 24.58
C GLN A 111 -13.85 4.68 25.64
N ALA A 112 -13.14 4.99 26.71
CA ALA A 112 -13.42 4.60 28.11
C ALA A 112 -12.11 4.44 28.88
N GLN A 113 -11.50 5.55 29.29
CA GLN A 113 -10.86 5.62 30.59
C GLN A 113 -11.24 6.96 31.22
N ALA A 114 -12.44 6.95 31.80
CA ALA A 114 -12.85 7.86 32.85
C ALA A 114 -13.70 7.02 33.79
N ASP A 115 -13.02 6.31 34.70
CA ASP A 115 -13.54 5.91 36.02
C ASP A 115 -12.35 5.36 36.82
N GLU A 116 -11.73 6.21 37.63
CA GLU A 116 -11.74 6.14 39.11
C GLU A 116 -10.93 7.30 39.70
#